data_AF-Q6ZEM0-F1
#
_entry.id   AF-Q6ZEM0-F1
#
_cell.length_a   1.000
_cell.length_b   1.000
_cell.length_c   1.000
_cell.angle_alpha   90.00
_cell.angle_beta   90.00
_cell.angle_gamma   90.00
#
_symmetry.space_group_name_H-M   'P 1'
#
loop_
_entity.id
_entity.type
_entity.pdbx_description
1 polymer ?
#
loop_
_entity_poly.entity_id
_entity_poly.type
_entity_poly.pdbx_seq_one_letter_code
_entity_poly.pdbx_strand_id
1 'polypeptide(L)'
;MLLREQPFNPHIKVYSRLSLLGKKMDFSEIFNQKLKHWRISGRALAVASGRSETNISQIRNGVVSPSISDFQELIRICDDLKPGFASDYYSSLSPVAFSPEQFITHLDSSQLASLMSAIGQRIKDYGRDAQFLKAS
;
A
#
# COMPACT_ATOMS: atom_id res chain seq x y z
N MET A 1 0.18 32.44 39.63
CA MET A 1 0.43 31.38 38.63
C MET A 1 -0.89 31.16 37.90
N LEU A 2 -1.09 31.85 36.77
CA LEU A 2 -2.32 31.80 35.97
C LEU A 2 -1.94 31.26 34.59
N LEU A 3 -2.41 30.06 34.28
CA LEU A 3 -2.30 29.46 32.95
C LEU A 3 -3.24 30.23 32.02
N ARG A 4 -2.67 30.96 31.05
CA ARG A 4 -3.44 31.60 29.96
C ARG A 4 -3.92 30.51 29.01
N GLU A 5 -5.23 30.35 28.89
CA GLU A 5 -5.84 29.58 27.81
C GLU A 5 -5.52 30.25 26.47
N GLN A 6 -4.86 29.51 25.58
CA GLN A 6 -4.62 29.94 24.21
C GLN A 6 -5.92 29.78 23.40
N PRO A 7 -6.36 30.79 22.63
CA PRO A 7 -7.57 30.68 21.83
C PRO A 7 -7.38 29.67 20.68
N PHE A 8 -8.38 28.84 20.48
CA PHE A 8 -8.52 27.90 19.37
C PHE A 8 -8.35 28.64 18.04
N ASN A 9 -7.31 28.29 17.27
CA ASN A 9 -7.04 28.86 15.96
C ASN A 9 -7.80 28.05 14.88
N PRO A 10 -8.85 28.59 14.24
CA PRO A 10 -9.71 27.86 13.30
C PRO A 10 -9.08 27.62 11.91
N HIS A 11 -7.82 28.04 11.68
CA HIS A 11 -7.17 27.90 10.38
C HIS A 11 -6.37 26.61 10.17
N ILE A 12 -6.46 25.64 11.09
CA ILE A 12 -6.09 24.27 10.73
C ILE A 12 -7.19 23.77 9.79
N LYS A 13 -6.90 23.75 8.49
CA LYS A 13 -7.71 23.02 7.50
C LYS A 13 -7.78 21.57 7.95
N VAL A 14 -8.81 21.26 8.73
CA VAL A 14 -9.31 19.90 8.91
C VAL A 14 -9.79 19.50 7.53
N TYR A 15 -8.91 18.85 6.76
CA TYR A 15 -9.29 18.23 5.51
C TYR A 15 -10.34 17.16 5.84
N SER A 16 -11.60 17.57 5.74
CA SER A 16 -12.74 16.80 5.26
C SER A 16 -12.76 15.31 5.64
N ARG A 17 -12.94 15.00 6.92
CA ARG A 17 -13.24 13.62 7.38
C ARG A 17 -14.58 13.07 6.87
N LEU A 18 -15.40 13.88 6.20
CA LEU A 18 -16.78 13.53 5.81
C LEU A 18 -17.00 13.31 4.30
N SER A 19 -15.97 13.41 3.44
CA SER A 19 -16.11 13.14 1.99
C SER A 19 -15.70 11.73 1.57
N LEU A 20 -15.31 10.85 2.50
CA LEU A 20 -14.82 9.49 2.20
C LEU A 20 -15.91 8.40 2.24
N LEU A 21 -17.13 8.73 2.64
CA LEU A 21 -18.24 7.78 2.77
C LEU A 21 -18.98 7.48 1.45
N GLY A 22 -18.56 8.08 0.33
CA GLY A 22 -19.15 7.82 -1.00
C GLY A 22 -18.20 7.95 -2.18
N LYS A 23 -16.91 8.26 -1.95
CA LYS A 23 -15.92 8.34 -3.01
C LYS A 23 -15.30 6.96 -3.17
N LYS A 24 -15.65 6.27 -4.27
CA LYS A 24 -15.02 5.00 -4.67
C LYS A 24 -13.50 5.15 -4.56
N MET A 25 -12.87 4.33 -3.73
CA MET A 25 -11.44 4.42 -3.50
C MET A 25 -10.71 4.14 -4.81
N ASP A 26 -10.05 5.16 -5.35
CA ASP A 26 -9.31 5.04 -6.60
C ASP A 26 -7.86 4.63 -6.27
N PHE A 27 -7.54 3.37 -6.55
CA PHE A 27 -6.20 2.79 -6.39
C PHE A 27 -5.11 3.63 -7.07
N SER A 28 -5.45 4.26 -8.20
CA SER A 28 -4.56 5.13 -8.97
C SER A 28 -4.35 6.47 -8.28
N GLU A 29 -5.39 7.02 -7.64
CA GLU A 29 -5.29 8.25 -6.83
C GLU A 29 -4.34 8.03 -5.65
N ILE A 30 -4.51 6.93 -4.91
CA ILE A 30 -3.64 6.57 -3.78
C ILE A 30 -2.21 6.33 -4.26
N PHE A 31 -2.03 5.59 -5.36
CA PHE A 31 -0.72 5.30 -5.92
C PHE A 31 0.02 6.60 -6.29
N ASN A 32 -0.66 7.53 -6.95
CA ASN A 32 -0.10 8.83 -7.29
C ASN A 32 0.24 9.69 -6.07
N GLN A 33 -0.59 9.64 -5.03
CA GLN A 33 -0.30 10.34 -3.77
C GLN A 33 0.96 9.77 -3.12
N LYS A 34 1.14 8.44 -3.12
CA LYS A 34 2.34 7.80 -2.58
C LYS A 34 3.60 8.09 -3.38
N LEU A 35 3.53 8.07 -4.72
CA LEU A 35 4.66 8.48 -5.55
C LEU A 35 5.14 9.90 -5.19
N LYS A 36 4.22 10.83 -4.95
CA LYS A 36 4.56 12.19 -4.50
C LYS A 36 5.18 12.21 -3.10
N HIS A 37 4.59 11.49 -2.15
CA HIS A 37 5.10 11.41 -0.77
C HIS A 37 6.54 10.90 -0.71
N TRP A 38 6.83 9.81 -1.42
CA TRP A 38 8.14 9.17 -1.50
C TRP A 38 9.10 9.81 -2.51
N ARG A 39 8.66 10.88 -3.18
CA ARG A 39 9.41 11.62 -4.22
C ARG A 39 9.91 10.73 -5.36
N ILE A 40 9.12 9.73 -5.74
CA ILE A 40 9.39 8.88 -6.90
C ILE A 40 8.82 9.59 -8.14
N SER A 41 9.71 10.04 -9.02
CA SER A 41 9.31 10.68 -10.28
C SER A 41 8.83 9.63 -11.29
N GLY A 42 7.93 10.04 -12.19
CA GLY A 42 7.47 9.18 -13.28
C GLY A 42 8.62 8.69 -14.17
N ARG A 43 9.64 9.54 -14.37
CA ARG A 43 10.87 9.18 -15.09
C ARG A 43 11.69 8.13 -14.35
N ALA A 44 11.87 8.25 -13.04
CA ALA A 44 12.58 7.25 -12.26
C ALA A 44 11.87 5.88 -12.31
N LEU A 45 10.53 5.89 -12.19
CA LEU A 45 9.72 4.69 -12.31
C LEU A 45 9.78 4.08 -13.72
N ALA A 46 9.75 4.91 -14.77
CA ALA A 46 9.89 4.45 -16.15
C ALA A 46 11.22 3.74 -16.39
N VAL A 47 12.32 4.35 -15.96
CA VAL A 47 13.67 3.75 -16.05
C VAL A 47 13.75 2.43 -15.27
N ALA A 48 13.27 2.43 -14.02
CA ALA A 48 13.35 1.23 -13.16
C ALA A 48 12.45 0.08 -13.63
N SER A 49 11.34 0.39 -14.30
CA SER A 49 10.40 -0.62 -14.84
C SER A 49 10.70 -1.05 -16.28
N GLY A 50 11.69 -0.44 -16.94
CA GLY A 50 11.94 -0.66 -18.37
C GLY A 50 10.78 -0.21 -19.28
N ARG A 51 9.91 0.68 -18.79
CA ARG A 51 8.75 1.20 -19.52
C ARG A 51 9.02 2.62 -20.03
N SER A 52 8.25 3.06 -21.02
CA SER A 52 8.33 4.45 -21.48
C SER A 52 7.68 5.41 -20.48
N GLU A 53 8.16 6.64 -20.41
CA GLU A 53 7.56 7.70 -19.56
C GLU A 53 6.10 7.97 -19.94
N THR A 54 5.77 7.87 -21.24
CA THR A 54 4.41 7.98 -21.75
C THR A 54 3.51 6.88 -21.20
N ASN A 55 3.98 5.62 -21.18
CA ASN A 55 3.20 4.51 -20.63
C ASN A 55 2.94 4.69 -19.13
N ILE A 56 3.96 5.08 -18.35
CA ILE A 56 3.79 5.39 -16.92
C ILE A 56 2.81 6.54 -16.71
N SER A 57 2.89 7.60 -17.52
CA SER A 57 1.96 8.73 -17.46
C SER A 57 0.52 8.30 -17.75
N GLN A 58 0.30 7.47 -18.78
CA GLN A 58 -1.02 6.95 -19.11
C GLN A 58 -1.62 6.09 -18.01
N ILE A 59 -0.81 5.23 -17.37
CA ILE A 59 -1.23 4.42 -16.22
C ILE A 59 -1.60 5.33 -15.04
N ARG A 60 -0.74 6.31 -14.71
CA ARG A 60 -0.98 7.23 -13.60
C ARG A 60 -2.23 8.10 -13.79
N ASN A 61 -2.55 8.46 -15.03
CA ASN A 61 -3.72 9.28 -15.33
C ASN A 61 -4.99 8.44 -15.61
N GLY A 62 -4.93 7.12 -15.43
CA GLY A 62 -6.08 6.22 -15.67
C GLY A 62 -6.48 6.08 -17.14
N VAL A 63 -5.63 6.51 -18.08
CA VAL A 63 -5.85 6.36 -19.53
C VAL A 63 -5.67 4.90 -19.96
N VAL A 64 -4.73 4.21 -19.31
CA VAL A 64 -4.48 2.78 -19.50
C VAL A 64 -4.64 2.10 -18.15
N SER A 65 -5.48 1.06 -18.11
CA SER A 65 -5.63 0.22 -16.93
C SER A 65 -4.67 -0.96 -17.05
N PRO A 66 -3.58 -1.03 -16.25
CA PRO A 66 -2.68 -2.16 -16.28
C PRO A 66 -3.37 -3.42 -15.75
N SER A 67 -2.82 -4.60 -16.08
CA SER A 67 -3.21 -5.84 -15.42
C SER A 67 -2.86 -5.78 -13.93
N ILE A 68 -3.52 -6.61 -13.11
CA ILE A 68 -3.22 -6.68 -11.67
C ILE A 68 -1.74 -7.05 -11.43
N SER A 69 -1.19 -8.00 -12.18
CA SER A 69 0.22 -8.39 -12.08
C SER A 69 1.15 -7.26 -12.48
N ASP A 70 0.85 -6.54 -13.57
CA ASP A 70 1.64 -5.38 -14.00
C ASP A 70 1.67 -4.30 -12.94
N PHE A 71 0.55 -4.05 -12.29
CA PHE A 71 0.44 -3.02 -11.28
C PHE A 71 1.15 -3.41 -9.97
N GLN A 72 1.05 -4.69 -9.57
CA GLN A 72 1.84 -5.23 -8.45
C GLN A 72 3.33 -5.11 -8.71
N GLU A 73 3.78 -5.37 -9.93
CA GLU A 73 5.17 -5.21 -10.32
C GLU A 73 5.63 -3.75 -10.21
N LEU A 74 4.80 -2.79 -10.62
CA LEU A 74 5.10 -1.37 -10.43
C LEU A 74 5.22 -0.98 -8.95
N ILE A 75 4.38 -1.54 -8.07
CA ILE A 75 4.47 -1.32 -6.61
C ILE A 75 5.77 -1.91 -6.06
N ARG A 76 6.14 -3.13 -6.49
CA ARG A 76 7.40 -3.79 -6.11
C ARG A 76 8.61 -2.95 -6.51
N ILE A 77 8.64 -2.45 -7.75
CA ILE A 77 9.70 -1.56 -8.23
C ILE A 77 9.78 -0.26 -7.43
N CYS A 78 8.64 0.31 -7.03
CA CYS A 78 8.64 1.49 -6.16
C CYS A 78 9.23 1.18 -4.78
N ASP A 79 8.99 -0.01 -4.24
CA ASP A 79 9.58 -0.48 -2.98
C ASP A 79 11.08 -0.74 -3.11
N ASP A 80 11.55 -1.29 -4.24
CA ASP A 80 12.98 -1.44 -4.54
C ASP A 80 13.69 -0.07 -4.60
N LEU A 81 13.03 0.94 -5.19
CA LEU A 81 13.55 2.32 -5.24
C LEU A 81 13.52 3.02 -3.88
N LYS A 82 12.50 2.74 -3.07
CA LYS A 82 12.23 3.34 -1.76
C LYS A 82 11.64 2.29 -0.82
N PRO A 83 12.48 1.60 -0.02
CA PRO A 83 12.02 0.56 0.88
C PRO A 83 10.94 1.06 1.84
N GLY A 84 9.81 0.35 1.91
CA GLY A 84 8.65 0.69 2.72
C GLY A 84 7.51 1.34 1.92
N PHE A 85 7.74 1.68 0.64
CA PHE A 85 6.69 2.19 -0.25
C PHE A 85 5.50 1.25 -0.34
N ALA A 86 5.74 -0.06 -0.55
CA ALA A 86 4.68 -1.04 -0.73
C ALA A 86 3.81 -1.15 0.53
N SER A 87 4.45 -1.22 1.70
CA SER A 87 3.75 -1.25 2.99
C SER A 87 2.88 -0.01 3.16
N ASP A 88 3.42 1.18 2.94
CA ASP A 88 2.69 2.44 3.07
C ASP A 88 1.54 2.58 2.04
N TYR A 89 1.75 2.07 0.82
CA TYR A 89 0.71 2.00 -0.20
C TYR A 89 -0.46 1.10 0.23
N TYR A 90 -0.19 -0.14 0.61
CA TYR A 90 -1.22 -1.09 1.02
C TYR A 90 -1.94 -0.65 2.30
N SER A 91 -1.23 -0.07 3.27
CA SER A 91 -1.85 0.51 4.46
C SER A 91 -2.83 1.65 4.12
N SER A 92 -2.57 2.38 3.03
CA SER A 92 -3.43 3.50 2.60
C SER A 92 -4.64 3.07 1.78
N LEU A 93 -4.61 1.85 1.23
CA LEU A 93 -5.77 1.21 0.60
C LEU A 93 -6.82 0.74 1.61
N SER A 94 -6.50 0.77 2.91
CA SER A 94 -7.43 0.42 3.98
C SER A 94 -7.96 1.72 4.61
N PRO A 95 -9.17 2.20 4.27
CA PRO A 95 -9.76 3.39 4.91
C PRO A 95 -10.20 3.10 6.35
N VAL A 96 -10.26 1.82 6.69
CA VAL A 96 -10.50 1.30 8.02
C VAL A 96 -9.23 0.55 8.36
N ALA A 97 -8.71 0.69 9.58
CA ALA A 97 -7.78 -0.30 10.11
C ALA A 97 -8.51 -1.65 10.08
N PHE A 98 -8.44 -2.38 8.96
CA PHE A 98 -8.97 -3.72 8.87
C PHE A 98 -8.06 -4.55 9.76
N SER A 99 -8.48 -4.69 11.01
CA SER A 99 -7.73 -5.49 11.95
C SER A 99 -7.69 -6.91 11.37
N PRO A 100 -6.57 -7.65 11.49
CA PRO A 100 -6.51 -9.04 11.04
C PRO A 100 -7.69 -9.87 11.55
N GLU A 101 -8.17 -9.55 12.75
CA GLU A 101 -9.35 -10.13 13.37
C GLU A 101 -10.62 -9.84 12.57
N GLN A 102 -10.85 -8.58 12.19
CA GLN A 102 -11.98 -8.22 11.33
C GLN A 102 -11.89 -8.92 9.97
N PHE A 103 -10.71 -9.02 9.36
CA PHE A 103 -10.52 -9.77 8.12
C PHE A 103 -10.91 -11.24 8.28
N ILE A 104 -10.40 -11.90 9.32
CA ILE A 104 -10.70 -13.31 9.62
C ILE A 104 -12.20 -13.53 9.83
N THR A 105 -12.90 -12.63 10.52
CA THR A 105 -14.35 -12.77 10.76
C THR A 105 -15.21 -12.70 9.51
N HIS A 106 -14.69 -12.17 8.39
CA HIS A 106 -15.42 -12.11 7.12
C HIS A 106 -15.10 -13.28 6.19
N LEU A 107 -14.17 -14.16 6.56
CA LEU A 107 -13.84 -15.34 5.77
C LEU A 107 -14.84 -16.46 6.06
N ASP A 108 -15.32 -17.11 5.01
CA ASP A 108 -16.00 -18.39 5.18
C ASP A 108 -14.99 -19.49 5.58
N SER A 109 -15.52 -20.63 6.04
CA SER A 109 -14.70 -21.75 6.53
C SER A 109 -13.67 -22.25 5.51
N SER A 110 -13.98 -22.19 4.21
CA SER A 110 -13.07 -22.65 3.15
C SER A 110 -11.92 -21.67 2.90
N GLN A 111 -12.24 -20.38 2.93
CA GLN A 111 -11.28 -19.29 2.79
C GLN A 111 -10.33 -19.23 3.99
N LEU A 112 -10.87 -19.41 5.20
CA LEU A 112 -10.07 -19.48 6.42
C LEU A 112 -9.13 -20.69 6.42
N ALA A 113 -9.62 -21.88 6.03
CA ALA A 113 -8.78 -23.07 5.92
C ALA A 113 -7.64 -22.91 4.90
N SER A 114 -7.92 -22.24 3.79
CA SER A 114 -6.93 -21.93 2.75
C SER A 114 -5.87 -20.95 3.27
N LEU A 115 -6.29 -19.90 3.98
CA LEU A 115 -5.38 -18.94 4.63
C LEU A 115 -4.48 -19.63 5.66
N MET A 116 -5.05 -20.47 6.53
CA MET A 116 -4.28 -21.21 7.53
C MET A 116 -3.27 -22.17 6.90
N SER A 117 -3.64 -22.82 5.79
CA SER A 117 -2.74 -23.69 5.04
C SER A 117 -1.57 -22.92 4.43
N ALA A 118 -1.84 -21.75 3.83
CA ALA A 118 -0.81 -20.88 3.27
C ALA A 118 0.15 -20.34 4.34
N ILE A 119 -0.37 -19.96 5.51
CA ILE A 119 0.45 -19.55 6.67
C ILE A 119 1.34 -20.70 7.14
N GLY A 120 0.77 -21.90 7.28
CA GLY A 120 1.53 -23.09 7.67
C GLY A 120 2.66 -23.41 6.70
N GLN A 121 2.40 -23.29 5.39
CA GLN A 121 3.41 -23.49 4.36
C GLN A 121 4.52 -22.44 4.45
N ARG A 122 4.17 -21.16 4.64
CA ARG A 122 5.16 -20.09 4.84
C ARG A 122 6.05 -20.33 6.06
N ILE A 123 5.47 -20.74 7.20
CA ILE A 123 6.25 -21.03 8.42
C ILE A 123 7.23 -22.18 8.17
N LYS A 124 6.79 -23.24 7.49
CA LYS A 124 7.63 -24.38 7.12
C LYS A 124 8.81 -23.97 6.24
N ASP A 125 8.58 -23.08 5.28
CA ASP A 125 9.60 -22.60 4.36
C ASP A 125 10.64 -21.73 5.09
N TYR A 126 10.21 -20.80 5.96
CA TYR A 126 11.11 -20.03 6.83
C TYR A 126 11.90 -20.90 7.81
N GLY A 127 11.28 -21.96 8.35
CA GLY A 127 11.94 -22.90 9.25
C GLY A 127 13.05 -23.71 8.58
N ARG A 128 12.95 -23.98 7.27
CA ARG A 128 14.01 -24.63 6.49
C ARG A 128 15.16 -23.70 6.18
N ASP A 129 14.87 -22.45 5.81
CA ASP A 129 15.89 -21.46 5.47
C ASP A 129 16.77 -21.11 6.69
N ALA A 130 16.18 -21.06 7.89
CA ALA A 130 16.90 -20.83 9.14
C ALA A 130 17.81 -22.00 9.57
N GLN A 131 17.52 -23.23 9.13
CA GLN A 131 18.37 -24.41 9.42
C GLN A 131 19.57 -24.49 8.48
N PHE A 132 19.42 -24.07 7.22
CA PHE A 132 20.54 -24.02 6.25
C PHE A 132 21.64 -23.02 6.67
N LEU A 133 21.25 -21.88 7.25
CA LEU A 133 22.20 -20.86 7.74
C LEU A 133 22.97 -21.27 9.00
N LYS A 134 22.55 -22.33 9.70
CA LYS A 134 23.28 -22.87 10.87
C LYS A 134 24.22 -24.03 10.52
N ALA A 135 24.12 -24.57 9.31
CA ALA A 135 24.91 -25.69 8.84
C ALA A 135 26.02 -25.30 7.83
N SER A 136 26.20 -23.99 7.60
CA SER A 136 27.26 -23.38 6.78
C SER A 136 28.19 -22.56 7.66
#